data_AF-J9D9I1-F1
#
_entry.id   AF-J9D9I1-F1
#
_cell.length_a   1.000
_cell.length_b   1.000
_cell.length_c   1.000
_cell.angle_alpha   90.00
_cell.angle_beta   90.00
_cell.angle_gamma   90.00
#
_symmetry.space_group_name_H-M   'P 1'
#
loop_
_entity.id
_entity.type
_entity.pdbx_description
1 polymer ?
#
loop_
_entity_poly.entity_id
_entity_poly.type
_entity_poly.pdbx_seq_one_letter_code
_entity_poly.pdbx_strand_id
1 'polypeptide(L)'
;MVRKEHEYTDRRKLEVDAAIGLLKFSGLNRRKLLVGEKVKKSAYQQNVLRMVYEITNFPSTETRNELALLLGIPQRSIQVWFQNRRQIAKKKESKSYDSSSNNKSIGLINEYQKFVDEKDNMEDEVFDVPSVQLVDIIERCRKNNSH
;
A
#
# COMPACT_ATOMS: atom_id res chain seq x y z
N MET A 1 -36.22 -0.08 1.64
CA MET A 1 -35.38 0.50 0.56
C MET A 1 -33.89 0.19 0.69
N VAL A 2 -33.42 -0.58 1.69
CA VAL A 2 -31.99 -0.89 1.92
C VAL A 2 -31.44 -2.03 1.03
N ARG A 3 -32.30 -2.85 0.41
CA ARG A 3 -31.87 -4.05 -0.35
C ARG A 3 -31.19 -3.73 -1.69
N LYS A 4 -31.54 -2.62 -2.34
CA LYS A 4 -31.01 -2.29 -3.68
C LYS A 4 -29.58 -1.75 -3.65
N GLU A 5 -29.13 -1.13 -2.54
CA GLU A 5 -27.78 -0.59 -2.43
C GLU A 5 -26.71 -1.68 -2.20
N HIS A 6 -27.08 -2.74 -1.46
CA HIS A 6 -26.21 -3.91 -1.28
C HIS A 6 -26.05 -4.73 -2.57
N GLU A 7 -27.10 -4.84 -3.38
CA GLU A 7 -27.04 -5.56 -4.66
C GLU A 7 -26.18 -4.81 -5.71
N TYR A 8 -26.22 -3.47 -5.69
CA TYR A 8 -25.40 -2.63 -6.57
C TYR A 8 -23.92 -2.61 -6.17
N THR A 9 -23.63 -2.58 -4.85
CA THR A 9 -22.24 -2.68 -4.35
C THR A 9 -21.61 -4.01 -4.72
N ASP A 10 -22.39 -5.09 -4.77
CA ASP A 10 -21.90 -6.43 -5.11
C ASP A 10 -21.60 -6.60 -6.61
N ARG A 11 -22.46 -6.07 -7.50
CA ARG A 11 -22.17 -6.06 -8.95
C ARG A 11 -20.93 -5.24 -9.29
N ARG A 12 -20.82 -4.01 -8.75
CA ARG A 12 -19.66 -3.15 -9.01
C ARG A 12 -18.36 -3.78 -8.47
N LYS A 13 -18.43 -4.43 -7.30
CA LYS A 13 -17.31 -5.18 -6.74
C LYS A 13 -16.89 -6.33 -7.65
N LEU A 14 -17.85 -7.12 -8.13
CA LEU A 14 -17.58 -8.22 -9.04
C LEU A 14 -16.91 -7.74 -10.34
N GLU A 15 -17.38 -6.64 -10.92
CA GLU A 15 -16.79 -6.05 -12.13
C GLU A 15 -15.33 -5.60 -11.90
N VAL A 16 -15.05 -4.93 -10.77
CA VAL A 16 -13.70 -4.48 -10.41
C VAL A 16 -12.78 -5.68 -10.14
N ASP A 17 -13.24 -6.67 -9.38
CA ASP A 17 -12.47 -7.88 -9.06
C ASP A 17 -12.13 -8.66 -10.36
N ALA A 18 -13.10 -8.79 -11.27
CA ALA A 18 -12.89 -9.41 -12.58
C ALA A 18 -11.87 -8.63 -13.43
N ALA A 19 -11.97 -7.30 -13.46
CA ALA A 19 -11.01 -6.46 -14.17
C ALA A 19 -9.59 -6.60 -13.62
N ILE A 20 -9.43 -6.60 -12.29
CA ILE A 20 -8.14 -6.85 -11.63
C ILE A 20 -7.63 -8.26 -11.97
N GLY A 21 -8.50 -9.27 -11.97
CA GLY A 21 -8.16 -10.65 -12.36
C GLY A 21 -7.62 -10.73 -13.79
N LEU A 22 -8.24 -10.04 -14.75
CA LEU A 22 -7.76 -9.96 -16.13
C LEU A 22 -6.41 -9.25 -16.24
N LEU A 23 -6.17 -8.21 -15.43
CA LEU A 23 -4.87 -7.53 -15.36
C LEU A 23 -3.79 -8.44 -14.78
N LYS A 24 -4.11 -9.24 -13.75
CA LYS A 24 -3.21 -10.25 -13.18
C LYS A 24 -2.83 -11.31 -14.24
N PHE A 25 -3.81 -11.78 -15.02
CA PHE A 25 -3.61 -12.78 -16.08
C PHE A 25 -2.75 -12.25 -17.25
N SER A 26 -3.03 -11.03 -17.71
CA SER A 26 -2.31 -10.40 -18.83
C SER A 26 -0.93 -9.83 -18.43
N GLY A 27 -0.68 -9.67 -17.13
CA GLY A 27 0.44 -8.89 -16.58
C GLY A 27 1.75 -9.64 -16.30
N LEU A 28 1.87 -10.94 -16.65
CA LEU A 28 3.08 -11.72 -16.36
C LEU A 28 4.37 -11.08 -16.96
N ASN A 29 4.26 -10.35 -18.07
CA ASN A 29 5.38 -9.64 -18.71
C ASN A 29 5.68 -8.23 -18.17
N ARG A 30 4.73 -7.56 -17.48
CA ARG A 30 4.95 -6.21 -16.91
C ARG A 30 5.79 -6.22 -15.64
N ARG A 31 5.83 -7.35 -14.92
CA ARG A 31 6.56 -7.51 -13.65
C ARG A 31 8.08 -7.50 -13.80
N LYS A 32 8.62 -7.79 -15.00
CA LYS A 32 10.07 -7.78 -15.27
C LYS A 32 10.69 -6.39 -15.40
N LEU A 33 9.90 -5.35 -15.67
CA LEU A 33 10.44 -4.03 -16.07
C LEU A 33 10.75 -3.08 -14.89
N LEU A 34 10.50 -3.47 -13.63
CA LEU A 34 10.65 -2.58 -12.47
C LEU A 34 11.44 -3.22 -11.32
N VAL A 35 12.18 -4.31 -11.58
CA VAL A 35 13.07 -4.93 -10.61
C VAL A 35 14.43 -4.23 -10.69
N GLY A 36 14.79 -3.48 -9.64
CA GLY A 36 16.15 -2.98 -9.44
C GLY A 36 16.38 -1.47 -9.61
N GLU A 37 15.48 -0.72 -10.23
CA GLU A 37 15.64 0.73 -10.39
C GLU A 37 14.93 1.50 -9.26
N LYS A 38 15.70 2.32 -8.52
CA LYS A 38 15.17 3.17 -7.44
C LYS A 38 14.37 4.34 -8.01
N VAL A 39 13.14 4.08 -8.45
CA VAL A 39 12.24 5.12 -8.95
C VAL A 39 11.59 5.86 -7.78
N LYS A 40 11.77 7.18 -7.74
CA LYS A 40 11.08 8.05 -6.77
C LYS A 40 9.58 8.06 -7.08
N LYS A 41 8.76 7.66 -6.10
CA LYS A 41 7.29 7.66 -6.21
C LYS A 41 6.78 9.07 -6.50
N SER A 42 5.90 9.22 -7.49
CA SER A 42 5.28 10.51 -7.84
C SER A 42 4.40 11.04 -6.71
N ALA A 43 4.07 12.34 -6.73
CA ALA A 43 3.19 12.94 -5.73
C ALA A 43 1.81 12.24 -5.68
N TYR A 44 1.28 11.89 -6.85
CA TYR A 44 0.06 11.08 -7.01
C TYR A 44 0.17 9.72 -6.31
N GLN A 45 1.21 8.95 -6.63
CA GLN A 45 1.44 7.62 -6.04
C GLN A 45 1.59 7.70 -4.51
N GLN A 46 2.31 8.71 -4.01
CA GLN A 46 2.43 8.94 -2.57
C GLN A 46 1.10 9.31 -1.91
N ASN A 47 0.23 10.04 -2.61
CA ASN A 47 -1.07 10.41 -2.08
C ASN A 47 -1.99 9.19 -1.93
N VAL A 48 -2.05 8.33 -2.95
CA VAL A 48 -2.81 7.08 -2.88
C VAL A 48 -2.34 6.22 -1.70
N LEU A 49 -1.03 6.04 -1.56
CA LEU A 49 -0.46 5.24 -0.46
C LEU A 49 -0.80 5.82 0.92
N ARG A 50 -0.84 7.16 1.08
CA ARG A 50 -1.31 7.80 2.32
C ARG A 50 -2.78 7.52 2.58
N MET A 51 -3.64 7.69 1.58
CA MET A 51 -5.08 7.45 1.73
C MET A 51 -5.38 6.00 2.14
N VAL A 52 -4.65 5.02 1.60
CA VAL A 52 -4.77 3.62 2.02
C VAL A 52 -4.25 3.41 3.44
N TYR A 53 -3.16 4.09 3.83
CA TYR A 53 -2.62 4.04 5.18
C TYR A 53 -3.64 4.49 6.24
N GLU A 54 -4.43 5.53 5.95
CA GLU A 54 -5.52 5.97 6.84
C GLU A 54 -6.63 4.91 7.03
N ILE A 55 -6.75 3.95 6.11
CA ILE A 55 -7.69 2.82 6.22
C ILE A 55 -7.03 1.67 6.98
N THR A 56 -5.80 1.31 6.59
CA THR A 56 -5.02 0.28 7.28
C THR A 56 -3.53 0.56 7.20
N ASN A 57 -2.88 0.52 8.38
CA ASN A 57 -1.44 0.62 8.50
C ASN A 57 -0.73 -0.70 8.12
N PHE A 58 -1.49 -1.79 7.97
CA PHE A 58 -1.02 -3.16 7.71
C PHE A 58 -1.82 -3.78 6.54
N PRO A 59 -1.60 -3.28 5.31
CA PRO A 59 -2.29 -3.83 4.14
C PRO A 59 -1.84 -5.26 3.85
N SER A 60 -2.80 -6.09 3.42
CA SER A 60 -2.57 -7.47 3.01
C SER A 60 -1.61 -7.63 1.85
N THR A 61 -1.06 -8.84 1.69
CA THR A 61 -0.31 -9.20 0.48
C THR A 61 -1.15 -8.95 -0.77
N GLU A 62 -2.44 -9.25 -0.72
CA GLU A 62 -3.34 -9.04 -1.85
C GLU A 62 -3.56 -7.56 -2.15
N THR A 63 -3.89 -6.76 -1.14
CA THR A 63 -4.02 -5.29 -1.24
C THR A 63 -2.73 -4.67 -1.81
N ARG A 64 -1.56 -5.15 -1.37
CA ARG A 64 -0.27 -4.68 -1.87
C ARG A 64 -0.04 -5.07 -3.34
N ASN A 65 -0.47 -6.26 -3.77
CA ASN A 65 -0.41 -6.69 -5.17
C ASN A 65 -1.34 -5.86 -6.07
N GLU A 66 -2.56 -5.57 -5.60
CA GLU A 66 -3.52 -4.75 -6.35
C GLU A 66 -3.02 -3.32 -6.50
N LEU A 67 -2.51 -2.70 -5.44
CA LEU A 67 -1.86 -1.40 -5.51
C LEU A 67 -0.66 -1.39 -6.45
N ALA A 68 0.13 -2.47 -6.48
CA ALA A 68 1.27 -2.58 -7.38
C ALA A 68 0.84 -2.54 -8.85
N LEU A 69 -0.22 -3.28 -9.18
CA LEU A 69 -0.81 -3.31 -10.52
C LEU A 69 -1.42 -1.95 -10.91
N LEU A 70 -2.21 -1.37 -10.01
CA LEU A 70 -2.96 -0.14 -10.29
C LEU A 70 -2.07 1.11 -10.34
N LEU A 71 -0.98 1.16 -9.55
CA LEU A 71 -0.05 2.29 -9.51
C LEU A 71 1.19 2.12 -10.39
N GLY A 72 1.43 0.91 -10.92
CA GLY A 72 2.64 0.58 -11.67
C GLY A 72 3.91 0.66 -10.82
N ILE A 73 3.84 0.23 -9.55
CA ILE A 73 4.96 0.24 -8.60
C ILE A 73 5.22 -1.20 -8.14
N PRO A 74 6.48 -1.64 -7.93
CA PRO A 74 6.74 -2.96 -7.37
C PRO A 74 6.06 -3.18 -6.01
N GLN A 75 5.45 -4.35 -5.79
CA GLN A 75 4.83 -4.71 -4.51
C GLN A 75 5.82 -4.56 -3.33
N ARG A 76 7.08 -4.96 -3.50
CA ARG A 76 8.13 -4.75 -2.48
C ARG A 76 8.37 -3.27 -2.17
N SER A 77 8.32 -2.39 -3.17
CA SER A 77 8.43 -0.94 -2.98
C SER A 77 7.25 -0.34 -2.20
N ILE A 78 6.08 -0.98 -2.25
CA ILE A 78 4.90 -0.62 -1.46
C ILE A 78 5.06 -1.15 -0.02
N GLN A 79 5.43 -2.42 0.15
CA GLN A 79 5.70 -3.01 1.48
C GLN A 79 6.71 -2.17 2.28
N VAL A 80 7.85 -1.82 1.68
CA VAL A 80 8.87 -0.96 2.31
C VAL A 80 8.32 0.43 2.65
N TRP A 81 7.45 0.99 1.80
CA TRP A 81 6.85 2.30 2.08
C TRP A 81 5.97 2.24 3.34
N PHE A 82 5.13 1.21 3.49
CA PHE A 82 4.28 1.03 4.68
C PHE A 82 5.12 0.77 5.94
N GLN A 83 6.18 -0.05 5.84
CA GLN A 83 7.12 -0.27 6.94
C GLN A 83 7.78 1.04 7.39
N ASN A 84 8.32 1.82 6.46
CA ASN A 84 8.93 3.12 6.76
C ASN A 84 7.94 4.12 7.36
N ARG A 85 6.68 4.11 6.91
CA ARG A 85 5.63 4.97 7.48
C ARG A 85 5.31 4.61 8.92
N ARG A 86 5.18 3.32 9.24
CA ARG A 86 4.97 2.85 10.62
C ARG A 86 6.15 3.20 11.53
N GLN A 87 7.39 3.09 11.04
CA GLN A 87 8.57 3.50 11.80
C GLN A 87 8.53 4.98 12.18
N ILE A 88 8.18 5.85 11.22
CA ILE A 88 8.07 7.30 11.46
C ILE A 88 7.00 7.59 12.50
N ALA A 89 5.84 6.92 12.43
CA ALA A 89 4.77 7.06 13.42
C ALA A 89 5.25 6.67 14.84
N LYS A 90 5.86 5.48 14.98
CA LYS A 90 6.44 5.02 16.26
C LYS A 90 7.50 5.99 16.81
N LYS A 91 8.36 6.53 15.95
CA LYS A 91 9.39 7.51 16.36
C LYS A 91 8.77 8.84 16.80
N LYS A 92 7.63 9.23 16.23
CA LYS A 92 6.91 10.45 16.65
C LYS A 92 6.30 10.25 18.04
N GLU A 93 5.75 9.08 18.31
CA GLU A 93 5.21 8.70 19.63
C GLU A 93 6.32 8.64 20.70
N SER A 94 7.50 8.09 20.37
CA SER A 94 8.61 8.00 21.33
C SER A 94 9.34 9.31 21.58
N LYS A 95 9.39 10.23 20.61
CA LYS A 95 9.99 11.57 20.76
C LYS A 95 9.22 12.50 21.69
N SER A 96 7.94 12.23 21.94
CA SER A 96 7.22 12.92 23.01
C SER A 96 7.78 12.60 24.41
N TYR A 97 8.64 11.58 24.53
CA TYR A 97 9.25 11.16 25.79
C TYR A 97 10.78 11.35 25.88
N ASP A 98 11.50 11.59 24.79
CA ASP A 98 12.96 11.74 24.86
C ASP A 98 13.54 12.65 23.77
N SER A 99 14.09 13.79 24.21
CA SER A 99 14.74 14.81 23.39
C SER A 99 16.25 14.62 23.38
N SER A 100 16.77 13.57 22.75
CA SER A 100 18.17 13.54 22.26
C SER A 100 18.49 12.28 21.46
N SER A 101 18.86 12.44 20.17
CA SER A 101 19.90 11.68 19.43
C SER A 101 19.58 11.58 17.93
N ASN A 102 20.28 12.40 17.14
CA ASN A 102 20.12 12.49 15.68
C ASN A 102 21.00 11.52 14.87
N ASN A 103 21.64 10.50 15.47
CA ASN A 103 22.58 9.61 14.77
C ASN A 103 22.22 8.10 14.74
N LYS A 104 21.02 7.68 15.19
CA LYS A 104 20.60 6.25 15.18
C LYS A 104 19.93 5.76 13.87
N SER A 105 19.79 6.62 12.87
CA SER A 105 18.92 6.38 11.69
C SER A 105 19.34 5.19 10.84
N ILE A 106 20.65 4.99 10.63
CA ILE A 106 21.17 3.99 9.68
C ILE A 106 21.25 2.58 10.28
N GLY A 107 21.57 2.48 11.58
CA GLY A 107 21.61 1.20 12.30
C GLY A 107 20.21 0.58 12.48
N LEU A 108 19.20 1.42 12.73
CA LEU A 108 17.81 0.99 12.84
C LEU A 108 17.25 0.43 11.53
N ILE A 109 17.71 0.91 10.36
CA ILE A 109 17.27 0.40 9.05
C ILE A 109 17.76 -1.04 8.84
N ASN A 110 19.00 -1.34 9.21
CA ASN A 110 19.60 -2.67 9.06
C ASN A 110 19.03 -3.67 10.07
N GLU A 111 18.81 -3.23 11.31
CA GLU A 111 18.15 -4.04 12.32
C GLU A 111 16.67 -4.30 11.94
N TYR A 112 15.96 -3.29 11.43
CA TYR A 112 14.61 -3.49 10.89
C TYR A 112 14.58 -4.46 9.73
N GLN A 113 15.52 -4.42 8.80
CA GLN A 113 15.51 -5.35 7.66
C GLN A 113 15.62 -6.80 8.15
N LYS A 114 16.43 -7.03 9.20
CA LYS A 114 16.57 -8.34 9.85
C LYS A 114 15.29 -8.76 10.62
N PHE A 115 14.63 -7.82 11.31
CA PHE A 115 13.35 -8.07 11.98
C PHE A 115 12.15 -8.21 11.02
N VAL A 116 12.22 -7.58 9.84
CA VAL A 116 11.20 -7.66 8.77
C VAL A 116 11.17 -9.07 8.19
N ASP A 117 12.32 -9.66 7.94
CA ASP A 117 12.41 -11.02 7.38
C ASP A 117 11.92 -12.09 8.40
N GLU A 118 12.03 -11.84 9.72
CA GLU A 118 11.50 -12.73 10.77
C GLU A 118 9.99 -12.54 11.04
N LYS A 119 9.45 -11.32 10.87
CA LYS A 119 8.03 -10.99 11.12
C LYS A 119 7.12 -11.09 9.90
N ASP A 120 7.65 -11.19 8.68
CA ASP A 120 6.86 -11.53 7.47
C ASP A 120 6.16 -12.91 7.63
N ASN A 121 6.60 -13.77 8.57
CA ASN A 121 5.95 -15.04 8.94
C ASN A 121 4.83 -14.91 10.00
N MET A 122 4.55 -13.72 10.53
CA MET A 122 3.48 -13.43 11.51
C MET A 122 2.59 -12.26 11.02
N GLU A 123 2.47 -12.08 9.70
CA GLU A 123 1.52 -11.17 9.05
C GLU A 123 0.20 -11.92 8.71
N ASP A 124 -0.47 -12.53 9.70
CA ASP A 124 -1.80 -13.13 9.49
C ASP A 124 -2.94 -12.36 10.21
N GLU A 125 -2.64 -11.25 10.89
CA GLU A 125 -3.67 -10.23 11.23
C GLU A 125 -3.74 -9.16 10.14
N VAL A 126 -4.12 -9.62 8.96
CA VAL A 126 -4.01 -8.88 7.72
C VAL A 126 -5.39 -8.41 7.26
N PHE A 127 -5.55 -7.09 7.14
CA PHE A 127 -6.79 -6.49 6.65
C PHE A 127 -6.72 -6.28 5.14
N ASP A 128 -7.57 -7.00 4.41
CA ASP A 128 -7.85 -6.70 3.01
C ASP A 128 -8.60 -5.38 2.90
N VAL A 129 -8.15 -4.52 1.98
CA VAL A 129 -8.94 -3.36 1.56
C VAL A 129 -9.74 -3.78 0.33
N PRO A 130 -11.09 -3.67 0.33
CA PRO A 130 -11.90 -4.02 -0.82
C PRO A 130 -11.42 -3.31 -2.10
N SER A 131 -11.32 -4.04 -3.19
CA SER A 131 -10.85 -3.56 -4.49
C SER A 131 -11.57 -2.28 -4.97
N VAL A 132 -12.89 -2.22 -4.78
CA VAL A 132 -13.71 -1.04 -5.10
C VAL A 132 -13.22 0.19 -4.35
N GLN A 133 -12.88 0.03 -3.06
CA GLN A 133 -12.38 1.13 -2.23
C GLN A 133 -10.99 1.59 -2.70
N LEU A 134 -10.13 0.66 -3.13
CA LEU A 134 -8.83 1.01 -3.72
C LEU A 134 -9.01 1.82 -5.01
N VAL A 135 -9.91 1.40 -5.91
CA VAL A 135 -10.21 2.12 -7.15
C VAL A 135 -10.79 3.51 -6.84
N ASP A 136 -11.71 3.62 -5.88
CA ASP A 136 -12.30 4.91 -5.50
C ASP A 136 -11.26 5.90 -4.95
N ILE A 137 -10.29 5.42 -4.15
CA ILE A 137 -9.16 6.24 -3.67
C ILE A 137 -8.32 6.74 -4.85
N ILE A 138 -7.97 5.85 -5.78
CA ILE A 138 -7.13 6.14 -6.94
C ILE A 138 -7.81 7.19 -7.83
N GLU A 139 -9.09 7.01 -8.14
CA GLU A 139 -9.87 7.97 -8.92
C GLU A 139 -9.96 9.34 -8.23
N ARG A 140 -10.17 9.36 -6.91
CA ARG A 140 -10.18 10.60 -6.12
C ARG A 140 -8.83 11.30 -6.15
N CYS A 141 -7.73 10.56 -5.98
CA CYS A 141 -6.38 11.11 -6.06
C CYS A 141 -6.05 11.62 -7.46
N ARG A 142 -6.59 11.00 -8.52
CA ARG A 142 -6.35 11.40 -9.92
C ARG A 142 -7.03 12.74 -10.23
N LYS A 143 -8.30 12.91 -9.81
CA LYS A 143 -9.05 14.17 -9.97
C LYS A 143 -8.36 15.35 -9.28
N ASN A 144 -7.85 15.14 -8.08
CA ASN A 144 -7.17 16.18 -7.31
C ASN A 144 -5.77 16.57 -7.84
N ASN A 145 -5.19 15.80 -8.79
CA ASN A 145 -3.92 16.15 -9.45
C ASN A 145 -4.13 16.83 -10.82
N SER A 146 -5.38 17.07 -11.24
CA SER A 146 -5.73 17.64 -12.55
C SER A 146 -6.12 19.13 -12.49
N HIS A 147 -5.92 19.77 -11.34
CA HIS A 147 -6.04 21.22 -11.11
C HIS A 147 -4.68 21.76 -10.68
#